data_AF-A0A7S2Q5I4-F1
#
_entry.id   AF-A0A7S2Q5I4-F1
#
_cell.length_a   1.000
_cell.length_b   1.000
_cell.length_c   1.000
_cell.angle_alpha   90.00
_cell.angle_beta   90.00
_cell.angle_gamma   90.00
#
_symmetry.space_group_name_H-M   'P 1'
#
loop_
_entity.id
_entity.type
_entity.pdbx_description
1 polymer ?
#
loop_
_entity_poly.entity_id
_entity_poly.type
_entity_poly.pdbx_seq_one_letter_code
_entity_poly.pdbx_strand_id
1 'polypeptide(L)'
;MNFFASSGNSSAGHDEVPHTFYQIDYASANCGRIVPMSKRRIRFKFGYTNMPAIYDGLSGQDCRGAEHEVSIMWSLSSGKQSIQYDGEVVYVNVCDLADGKMTHSWHDKDGHYLKIIVHSLSTSLKQTQDAEWRQYDLLIDGISYFKAPKIFEIGVFSKRNAEDCQMECNVFEQPTATKFDEAKSTEVVDLLSFDDIPVTPTQQVQTVTPSASPHDNNAILLPLMGANAPQQQQQYTNY
;
A
#
# COMPACT_ATOMS: atom_id res chain seq x y z
N MET A 1 -36.48 13.71 -28.62
CA MET A 1 -35.98 12.94 -27.46
C MET A 1 -34.75 13.66 -26.98
N ASN A 2 -34.87 14.47 -25.92
CA ASN A 2 -33.80 15.34 -25.44
C ASN A 2 -33.04 14.64 -24.31
N PHE A 3 -31.75 14.39 -24.53
CA PHE A 3 -30.79 14.08 -23.49
C PHE A 3 -30.45 15.38 -22.75
N PHE A 4 -30.90 15.51 -21.50
CA PHE A 4 -30.41 16.57 -20.62
C PHE A 4 -29.09 16.11 -20.01
N ALA A 5 -27.98 16.62 -20.55
CA ALA A 5 -26.71 16.67 -19.86
C ALA A 5 -26.81 17.71 -18.75
N SER A 6 -26.98 17.27 -17.51
CA SER A 6 -26.86 18.12 -16.33
C SER A 6 -25.39 18.22 -15.95
N SER A 7 -24.70 19.18 -16.56
CA SER A 7 -23.37 19.62 -16.12
C SER A 7 -23.56 20.65 -15.01
N GLY A 8 -23.87 20.16 -13.80
CA GLY A 8 -23.94 20.98 -12.59
C GLY A 8 -22.55 21.46 -12.19
N ASN A 9 -22.26 22.72 -12.46
CA ASN A 9 -21.05 23.42 -12.03
C ASN A 9 -21.25 23.88 -10.57
N SER A 10 -20.89 23.03 -9.60
CA SER A 10 -20.93 23.34 -8.17
C SER A 10 -19.62 23.97 -7.73
N SER A 11 -19.57 25.31 -7.77
CA SER A 11 -18.47 26.09 -7.21
C SER A 11 -18.83 26.67 -5.83
N ALA A 12 -17.96 26.41 -4.86
CA ALA A 12 -17.61 27.29 -3.74
C ALA A 12 -18.58 27.41 -2.54
N GLY A 13 -18.91 26.28 -1.92
CA GLY A 13 -18.73 26.10 -0.49
C GLY A 13 -17.81 24.90 -0.32
N HIS A 14 -16.84 24.91 0.59
CA HIS A 14 -16.12 23.67 0.93
C HIS A 14 -17.10 22.74 1.68
N ASP A 15 -18.10 22.21 0.97
CA ASP A 15 -18.80 21.00 1.36
C ASP A 15 -17.75 19.91 1.34
N GLU A 16 -17.15 19.70 2.51
CA GLU A 16 -16.21 18.63 2.77
C GLU A 16 -16.84 17.35 2.23
N VAL A 17 -16.30 16.86 1.11
CA VAL A 17 -16.84 15.69 0.42
C VAL A 17 -16.94 14.58 1.46
N PRO A 18 -18.14 14.04 1.73
CA PRO A 18 -18.33 13.07 2.78
C PRO A 18 -17.34 11.93 2.56
N HIS A 19 -16.51 11.69 3.58
CA HIS A 19 -15.42 10.73 3.48
C HIS A 19 -15.97 9.37 3.07
N THR A 20 -15.57 8.90 1.88
CA THR A 20 -16.06 7.64 1.32
C THR A 20 -15.49 6.43 2.03
N PHE A 21 -14.36 6.59 2.73
CA PHE A 21 -13.70 5.53 3.48
C PHE A 21 -13.01 6.04 4.76
N TYR A 22 -12.66 5.09 5.64
CA TYR A 22 -12.00 5.34 6.92
C TYR A 22 -10.92 4.31 7.26
N GLN A 23 -10.02 4.70 8.17
CA GLN A 23 -8.93 3.87 8.68
C GLN A 23 -9.43 2.92 9.77
N ILE A 24 -8.97 1.66 9.72
CA ILE A 24 -9.20 0.67 10.78
C ILE A 24 -7.87 0.28 11.42
N ASP A 25 -6.95 -0.28 10.63
CA ASP A 25 -5.69 -0.80 11.12
C ASP A 25 -4.62 -0.79 10.02
N TYR A 26 -3.38 -0.51 10.43
CA TYR A 26 -2.22 -0.58 9.57
C TYR A 26 -1.11 -1.34 10.29
N ALA A 27 -0.58 -2.37 9.63
CA ALA A 27 0.51 -3.17 10.16
C ALA A 27 1.56 -3.44 9.08
N SER A 28 2.83 -3.30 9.44
CA SER A 28 3.96 -3.71 8.61
C SER A 28 4.92 -4.53 9.45
N ALA A 29 5.25 -5.73 8.98
CA ALA A 29 6.13 -6.65 9.70
C ALA A 29 7.15 -7.31 8.75
N ASN A 30 8.36 -7.50 9.27
CA ASN A 30 9.40 -8.30 8.65
C ASN A 30 9.13 -9.78 8.97
N CYS A 31 9.05 -10.64 7.96
CA CYS A 31 8.64 -12.05 8.09
C CYS A 31 9.59 -13.02 7.36
N GLY A 32 10.83 -12.63 7.11
CA GLY A 32 11.84 -13.51 6.57
C GLY A 32 12.25 -14.62 7.55
N ARG A 33 12.35 -15.87 7.07
CA ARG A 33 12.70 -17.03 7.90
C ARG A 33 14.17 -17.04 8.33
N ILE A 34 15.08 -16.82 7.37
CA ILE A 34 16.53 -16.85 7.60
C ILE A 34 17.02 -15.44 7.94
N VAL A 35 16.70 -14.47 7.08
CA VAL A 35 17.01 -13.05 7.27
C VAL A 35 15.68 -12.31 7.47
N PRO A 36 15.34 -11.83 8.68
CA PRO A 36 14.04 -11.23 8.96
C PRO A 36 13.63 -10.14 7.95
N MET A 37 14.58 -9.28 7.57
CA MET A 37 14.33 -8.17 6.63
C MET A 37 14.14 -8.58 5.17
N SER A 38 14.42 -9.85 4.80
CA SER A 38 14.36 -10.30 3.39
C SER A 38 12.93 -10.47 2.86
N LYS A 39 11.93 -10.48 3.73
CA LYS A 39 10.52 -10.59 3.36
C LYS A 39 9.69 -9.66 4.23
N ARG A 40 8.75 -8.97 3.60
CA ARG A 40 7.86 -8.00 4.24
C ARG A 40 6.41 -8.40 4.02
N ARG A 41 5.62 -8.19 5.08
CA ARG A 41 4.17 -8.29 5.07
C ARG A 41 3.61 -6.95 5.48
N ILE A 42 2.83 -6.33 4.61
CA ILE A 42 2.15 -5.07 4.86
C ILE A 42 0.65 -5.35 4.80
N ARG A 43 -0.12 -4.82 5.75
CA ARG A 43 -1.57 -4.97 5.83
C ARG A 43 -2.20 -3.61 6.06
N PHE A 44 -3.17 -3.27 5.22
CA PHE A 44 -4.07 -2.15 5.40
C PHE A 44 -5.48 -2.71 5.62
N LYS A 45 -6.16 -2.23 6.66
CA LYS A 45 -7.58 -2.47 6.88
C LYS A 45 -8.29 -1.13 6.84
N PHE A 46 -9.27 -1.02 5.97
CA PHE A 46 -10.10 0.17 5.83
C PHE A 46 -11.56 -0.26 5.70
N GLY A 47 -12.48 0.68 5.86
CA GLY A 47 -13.88 0.45 5.53
C GLY A 47 -14.45 1.58 4.72
N TYR A 48 -15.49 1.29 3.95
CA TYR A 48 -16.30 2.30 3.30
C TYR A 48 -17.37 2.79 4.24
N THR A 49 -17.69 4.07 4.12
CA THR A 49 -18.68 4.69 5.00
C THR A 49 -20.09 4.40 4.51
N ASN A 50 -21.01 4.07 5.43
CA ASN A 50 -22.43 3.92 5.11
C ASN A 50 -23.06 5.31 4.94
N MET A 51 -23.10 5.79 3.69
CA MET A 51 -23.61 7.13 3.34
C MET A 51 -25.05 7.40 3.84
N PRO A 52 -26.02 6.48 3.68
CA PRO A 52 -27.35 6.61 4.31
C PRO A 52 -27.32 6.95 5.80
N ALA A 53 -26.49 6.26 6.60
CA ALA A 53 -26.38 6.50 8.03
C ALA A 53 -25.84 7.90 8.36
N ILE A 54 -24.89 8.40 7.56
CA ILE A 54 -24.43 9.80 7.67
C ILE A 54 -25.57 10.77 7.40
N TYR A 55 -26.36 10.55 6.34
CA TYR A 55 -27.48 11.43 6.00
C TYR A 55 -28.57 11.44 7.07
N ASP A 56 -28.74 10.33 7.78
CA ASP A 56 -29.62 10.22 8.95
C ASP A 56 -29.06 10.90 10.20
N GLY A 57 -27.85 11.47 10.13
CA GLY A 57 -27.18 12.16 11.23
C GLY A 57 -26.56 11.20 12.26
N LEU A 58 -26.38 9.93 11.91
CA LEU A 58 -25.66 8.97 12.74
C LEU A 58 -24.15 9.24 12.67
N SER A 59 -23.39 8.71 13.63
CA SER A 59 -21.95 8.94 13.74
C SER A 59 -21.21 7.73 14.29
N GLY A 60 -19.89 7.72 14.12
CA GLY A 60 -19.03 6.69 14.69
C GLY A 60 -19.29 5.31 14.10
N GLN A 61 -19.56 4.34 14.98
CA GLN A 61 -19.77 2.93 14.59
C GLN A 61 -21.07 2.70 13.81
N ASP A 62 -22.07 3.57 13.94
CA ASP A 62 -23.33 3.44 13.21
C ASP A 62 -23.15 3.74 11.71
N CYS A 63 -22.11 4.48 11.35
CA CYS A 63 -21.73 4.78 9.97
C CYS A 63 -20.79 3.74 9.35
N ARG A 64 -20.52 2.63 10.05
CA ARG A 64 -19.66 1.54 9.60
C ARG A 64 -20.29 0.84 8.38
N GLY A 65 -19.57 0.80 7.26
CA GLY A 65 -19.97 0.06 6.07
C GLY A 65 -19.15 -1.21 5.86
N ALA A 66 -18.93 -1.57 4.59
CA ALA A 66 -18.14 -2.72 4.21
C ALA A 66 -16.66 -2.50 4.57
N GLU A 67 -16.03 -3.50 5.18
CA GLU A 67 -14.63 -3.46 5.58
C GLU A 67 -13.79 -4.38 4.72
N HIS A 68 -12.61 -3.89 4.35
CA HIS A 68 -11.74 -4.52 3.39
C HIS A 68 -10.33 -4.64 3.93
N GLU A 69 -9.64 -5.69 3.51
CA GLU A 69 -8.25 -5.95 3.86
C GLU A 69 -7.38 -6.05 2.60
N VAL A 70 -6.38 -5.18 2.52
CA VAL A 70 -5.30 -5.26 1.53
C VAL A 70 -4.06 -5.84 2.21
N SER A 71 -3.64 -7.01 1.76
CA SER A 71 -2.46 -7.72 2.27
C SER A 71 -1.39 -7.82 1.18
N ILE A 72 -0.22 -7.26 1.43
CA ILE A 72 0.92 -7.24 0.52
C ILE A 72 2.02 -8.13 1.09
N MET A 73 2.57 -8.99 0.25
CA MET A 73 3.75 -9.80 0.56
C MET A 73 4.85 -9.50 -0.46
N TRP A 74 6.02 -9.09 0.03
CA TRP A 74 7.18 -8.79 -0.82
C TRP A 74 8.42 -9.50 -0.30
N SER A 75 9.00 -10.39 -1.11
CA SER A 75 10.33 -10.95 -0.91
C SER A 75 11.38 -10.11 -1.65
N LEU A 76 12.28 -9.47 -0.88
CA LEU A 76 13.36 -8.66 -1.42
C LEU A 76 14.44 -9.52 -2.10
N SER A 77 14.69 -10.71 -1.57
CA SER A 77 15.74 -11.60 -2.11
C SER A 77 15.35 -12.28 -3.42
N SER A 78 14.06 -12.60 -3.60
CA SER A 78 13.57 -13.27 -4.80
C SER A 78 12.82 -12.36 -5.77
N GLY A 79 12.61 -11.09 -5.40
CA GLY A 79 11.81 -10.15 -6.20
C GLY A 79 10.31 -10.44 -6.21
N LYS A 80 9.86 -11.56 -5.62
CA LYS A 80 8.45 -11.98 -5.61
C LYS A 80 7.58 -11.01 -4.83
N GLN A 81 6.53 -10.54 -5.48
CA GLN A 81 5.53 -9.62 -4.99
C GLN A 81 4.15 -10.25 -5.16
N SER A 82 3.30 -10.14 -4.16
CA SER A 82 1.89 -10.53 -4.28
C SER A 82 1.01 -9.60 -3.47
N ILE A 83 -0.11 -9.20 -4.06
CA ILE A 83 -1.14 -8.38 -3.42
C ILE A 83 -2.40 -9.22 -3.32
N GLN A 84 -2.99 -9.22 -2.14
CA GLN A 84 -4.28 -9.83 -1.83
C GLN A 84 -5.27 -8.76 -1.41
N TYR A 85 -6.50 -8.88 -1.89
CA TYR A 85 -7.63 -8.04 -1.54
C TYR A 85 -8.74 -8.96 -1.01
N ASP A 86 -9.15 -8.78 0.25
CA ASP A 86 -10.13 -9.61 0.95
C ASP A 86 -9.84 -11.12 0.91
N GLY A 87 -8.55 -11.47 0.88
CA GLY A 87 -8.08 -12.85 0.81
C GLY A 87 -7.92 -13.41 -0.61
N GLU A 88 -8.39 -12.70 -1.63
CA GLU A 88 -8.21 -13.06 -3.04
C GLU A 88 -6.95 -12.43 -3.61
N VAL A 89 -6.19 -13.19 -4.40
CA VAL A 89 -4.95 -12.72 -5.01
C VAL A 89 -5.29 -11.89 -6.26
N VAL A 90 -5.04 -10.59 -6.20
CA VAL A 90 -5.32 -9.66 -7.32
C VAL A 90 -4.09 -9.43 -8.20
N TYR A 91 -2.89 -9.59 -7.65
CA TYR A 91 -1.65 -9.35 -8.37
C TYR A 91 -0.52 -10.24 -7.86
N VAL A 92 0.25 -10.78 -8.80
CA VAL A 92 1.50 -11.50 -8.53
C VAL A 92 2.52 -11.06 -9.58
N ASN A 93 3.71 -10.71 -9.13
CA ASN A 93 4.83 -10.40 -10.02
C ASN A 93 6.15 -10.86 -9.40
N VAL A 94 7.15 -11.04 -10.23
CA VAL A 94 8.54 -11.25 -9.85
C VAL A 94 9.34 -10.14 -10.53
N CYS A 95 9.60 -9.06 -9.79
CA CYS A 95 10.39 -7.95 -10.32
C CYS A 95 11.88 -8.17 -10.10
N ASP A 96 12.69 -7.62 -11.00
CA ASP A 96 14.13 -7.51 -10.78
C ASP A 96 14.42 -6.54 -9.63
N LEU A 97 15.50 -6.82 -8.87
CA LEU A 97 15.84 -6.09 -7.65
C LEU A 97 16.16 -4.60 -7.87
N ALA A 98 16.33 -4.17 -9.12
CA ALA A 98 16.78 -2.83 -9.49
C ALA A 98 15.73 -1.73 -9.23
N ASP A 99 14.44 -2.00 -9.44
CA ASP A 99 13.42 -0.94 -9.43
C ASP A 99 13.10 -0.41 -8.04
N GLY A 100 13.31 -1.22 -7.00
CA GLY A 100 13.15 -0.83 -5.58
C GLY A 100 11.80 -0.22 -5.18
N LYS A 101 10.82 -0.20 -6.09
CA LYS A 101 9.50 0.38 -5.95
C LYS A 101 8.50 -0.52 -6.66
N MET A 102 7.44 -0.87 -5.96
CA MET A 102 6.28 -1.55 -6.52
C MET A 102 5.13 -0.56 -6.55
N THR A 103 4.46 -0.44 -7.70
CA THR A 103 3.21 0.32 -7.83
C THR A 103 2.22 -0.54 -8.60
N HIS A 104 1.03 -0.70 -8.07
CA HIS A 104 -0.04 -1.45 -8.72
C HIS A 104 -1.38 -0.81 -8.39
N SER A 105 -2.32 -0.84 -9.34
CA SER A 105 -3.65 -0.26 -9.18
C SER A 105 -4.70 -1.15 -9.81
N TRP A 106 -5.86 -1.22 -9.18
CA TRP A 106 -7.01 -1.98 -9.64
C TRP A 106 -8.31 -1.28 -9.20
N HIS A 107 -9.44 -1.73 -9.73
CA HIS A 107 -10.75 -1.30 -9.25
C HIS A 107 -11.37 -2.39 -8.39
N ASP A 108 -12.04 -1.99 -7.31
CA ASP A 108 -12.86 -2.87 -6.49
C ASP A 108 -14.20 -3.19 -7.18
N LYS A 109 -14.95 -4.16 -6.63
CA LYS A 109 -16.31 -4.54 -7.05
C LYS A 109 -17.28 -3.34 -7.04
N ASP A 110 -17.06 -2.40 -6.13
CA ASP A 110 -17.87 -1.20 -5.96
C ASP A 110 -17.41 -0.04 -6.86
N GLY A 111 -16.38 -0.26 -7.68
CA GLY A 111 -15.87 0.71 -8.67
C GLY A 111 -14.87 1.72 -8.13
N HIS A 112 -14.53 1.66 -6.84
CA HIS A 112 -13.48 2.48 -6.24
C HIS A 112 -12.11 2.16 -6.85
N TYR A 113 -11.27 3.17 -7.03
CA TYR A 113 -9.93 3.02 -7.58
C TYR A 113 -8.89 2.88 -6.46
N LEU A 114 -8.24 1.72 -6.40
CA LEU A 114 -7.21 1.44 -5.42
C LEU A 114 -5.84 1.49 -6.07
N LYS A 115 -4.88 2.13 -5.41
CA LYS A 115 -3.48 2.16 -5.83
C LYS A 115 -2.56 1.95 -4.66
N ILE A 116 -1.71 0.94 -4.75
CA ILE A 116 -0.67 0.65 -3.78
C ILE A 116 0.67 1.20 -4.26
N ILE A 117 1.42 1.82 -3.35
CA ILE A 117 2.80 2.24 -3.56
C ILE A 117 3.66 1.67 -2.42
N VAL A 118 4.69 0.90 -2.77
CA VAL A 118 5.54 0.20 -1.79
C VAL A 118 7.00 0.36 -2.18
N HIS A 119 7.82 0.82 -1.25
CA HIS A 119 9.25 1.02 -1.45
C HIS A 119 10.09 -0.07 -0.75
N SER A 120 11.04 -0.67 -1.49
CA SER A 120 11.89 -1.77 -1.03
C SER A 120 12.94 -1.32 -0.02
N LEU A 121 13.36 -0.07 -0.05
CA LEU A 121 14.28 0.50 0.92
C LEU A 121 13.52 1.49 1.80
N SER A 122 13.76 1.42 3.11
CA SER A 122 13.40 2.55 3.96
C SER A 122 14.33 3.69 3.55
N THR A 123 13.79 4.77 2.99
CA THR A 123 14.59 5.94 2.57
C THR A 123 15.18 6.70 3.76
N SER A 124 15.25 6.11 4.96
CA SER A 124 15.97 6.65 6.12
C SER A 124 17.39 7.17 5.82
N LEU A 125 18.01 6.77 4.70
CA LEU A 125 19.32 7.28 4.27
C LEU A 125 19.25 8.45 3.27
N LYS A 126 18.11 8.67 2.60
CA LYS A 126 17.86 9.86 1.80
C LYS A 126 16.93 10.73 2.60
N GLN A 127 17.50 11.72 3.30
CA GLN A 127 16.81 12.79 4.03
C GLN A 127 15.78 13.46 3.11
N THR A 128 14.59 12.85 3.02
CA THR A 128 13.52 13.32 2.15
C THR A 128 12.79 14.35 2.99
N GLN A 129 12.87 15.62 2.59
CA GLN A 129 12.34 16.75 3.38
C GLN A 129 10.80 16.78 3.44
N ASP A 130 10.14 15.90 2.68
CA ASP A 130 8.68 15.80 2.68
C ASP A 130 8.17 15.05 3.90
N ALA A 131 7.51 15.79 4.79
CA ALA A 131 6.80 15.24 5.96
C ALA A 131 5.70 14.22 5.58
N GLU A 132 5.24 14.25 4.33
CA GLU A 132 4.22 13.33 3.82
C GLU A 132 4.79 12.05 3.19
N TRP A 133 6.11 11.93 3.05
CA TRP A 133 6.70 10.75 2.43
C TRP A 133 6.48 9.51 3.31
N ARG A 134 6.01 8.41 2.68
CA ARG A 134 5.81 7.13 3.36
C ARG A 134 6.40 5.98 2.55
N GLN A 135 6.96 5.02 3.27
CA GLN A 135 7.54 3.82 2.65
C GLN A 135 6.47 2.94 1.99
N TYR A 136 5.28 2.89 2.61
CA TYR A 136 4.12 2.15 2.12
C TYR A 136 2.93 3.08 2.19
N ASP A 137 2.20 3.16 1.09
CA ASP A 137 0.97 3.93 1.01
C ASP A 137 -0.07 3.20 0.18
N LEU A 138 -1.32 3.36 0.58
CA LEU A 138 -2.50 2.89 -0.13
C LEU A 138 -3.33 4.12 -0.45
N LEU A 139 -3.59 4.35 -1.73
CA LEU A 139 -4.48 5.41 -2.18
C LEU A 139 -5.82 4.80 -2.57
N ILE A 140 -6.90 5.35 -2.02
CA ILE A 140 -8.29 5.00 -2.35
C ILE A 140 -8.91 6.25 -2.96
N ASP A 141 -9.32 6.17 -4.22
CA ASP A 141 -9.81 7.30 -5.03
C ASP A 141 -8.84 8.50 -5.02
N GLY A 142 -7.54 8.21 -4.98
CA GLY A 142 -6.47 9.23 -4.95
C GLY A 142 -6.15 9.79 -3.56
N ILE A 143 -6.89 9.40 -2.51
CA ILE A 143 -6.66 9.84 -1.13
C ILE A 143 -5.80 8.80 -0.40
N SER A 144 -4.70 9.24 0.23
CA SER A 144 -3.87 8.35 1.05
C SER A 144 -4.63 7.82 2.25
N TYR A 145 -4.46 6.53 2.53
CA TYR A 145 -5.00 5.82 3.69
C TYR A 145 -4.74 6.59 4.98
N PHE A 146 -3.55 7.18 5.15
CA PHE A 146 -3.17 7.88 6.37
C PHE A 146 -3.81 9.26 6.54
N LYS A 147 -4.39 9.81 5.48
CA LYS A 147 -5.15 11.06 5.51
C LYS A 147 -6.64 10.85 5.77
N ALA A 148 -7.12 9.60 5.69
CA ALA A 148 -8.53 9.29 5.91
C ALA A 148 -8.91 9.40 7.39
N PRO A 149 -10.18 9.67 7.73
CA PRO A 149 -10.62 9.70 9.12
C PRO A 149 -10.56 8.31 9.77
N LYS A 150 -10.53 8.25 11.09
CA LYS A 150 -10.80 7.02 11.86
C LYS A 150 -12.30 6.84 12.04
N ILE A 151 -12.74 5.62 12.34
CA ILE A 151 -14.18 5.30 12.48
C ILE A 151 -14.94 6.22 13.45
N PHE A 152 -14.34 6.64 14.56
CA PHE A 152 -14.99 7.51 15.54
C PHE A 152 -15.08 8.98 15.12
N GLU A 153 -14.40 9.37 14.04
CA GLU A 153 -14.41 10.72 13.49
C GLU A 153 -15.50 10.87 12.41
N ILE A 154 -16.06 9.76 11.94
CA ILE A 154 -17.11 9.74 10.92
C ILE A 154 -18.42 10.29 11.47
N GLY A 155 -19.07 11.17 10.71
CA GLY A 155 -20.36 11.77 11.07
C GLY A 155 -20.26 12.79 12.21
N VAL A 156 -19.07 12.98 12.78
CA VAL A 156 -18.80 14.06 13.73
C VAL A 156 -18.52 15.31 12.92
N PHE A 157 -19.57 15.95 12.42
CA PHE A 157 -19.45 17.30 11.91
C PHE A 157 -18.95 18.15 13.07
N SER A 158 -17.70 18.61 12.98
CA SER A 158 -17.24 19.64 13.90
C SER A 158 -18.23 20.78 13.72
N LYS A 159 -19.10 20.98 14.71
CA LYS A 159 -19.77 22.26 14.93
C LYS A 159 -18.64 23.25 15.17
N ARG A 160 -17.92 23.64 14.12
CA ARG A 160 -17.14 24.85 14.13
C ARG A 160 -18.19 25.89 14.42
N ASN A 161 -18.13 26.45 15.63
CA ASN A 161 -19.07 27.44 16.12
C ASN A 161 -19.32 28.42 14.98
N ALA A 162 -20.57 28.54 14.55
CA ALA A 162 -20.97 29.42 13.46
C ALA A 162 -20.71 30.91 13.77
N GLU A 163 -20.05 31.21 14.89
CA GLU A 163 -19.80 32.54 15.43
C GLU A 163 -18.37 33.06 15.13
N ASP A 164 -17.42 32.22 14.69
CA ASP A 164 -16.02 32.63 14.42
C ASP A 164 -15.64 32.70 12.93
N CYS A 165 -16.59 32.54 12.00
CA CYS A 165 -16.35 32.79 10.57
C CYS A 165 -16.81 34.20 10.13
N GLN A 166 -16.40 35.23 10.86
CA GLN A 166 -16.09 36.54 10.24
C GLN A 166 -14.57 36.60 9.99
N MET A 167 -14.07 35.73 9.11
CA MET A 167 -12.76 35.99 8.49
C MET A 167 -13.00 36.56 7.11
N GLU A 168 -12.62 37.83 6.98
CA GLU A 168 -12.54 38.59 5.75
C GLU A 168 -12.06 37.69 4.59
N CYS A 169 -12.94 37.50 3.61
CA CYS A 169 -12.53 37.08 2.29
C CYS A 169 -11.75 38.24 1.66
N ASN A 170 -10.48 38.39 2.04
CA ASN A 170 -9.54 39.20 1.30
C ASN A 170 -9.30 38.51 -0.05
N VAL A 171 -10.12 38.92 -1.01
CA VAL A 171 -9.80 39.19 -2.41
C VAL A 171 -8.46 38.57 -2.82
N PHE A 172 -8.53 37.32 -3.28
CA PHE A 172 -7.44 36.75 -4.06
C PHE A 172 -7.51 37.37 -5.46
N GLU A 173 -6.71 38.41 -5.69
CA GLU A 173 -6.45 38.93 -7.04
C GLU A 173 -5.98 37.77 -7.92
N GLN A 174 -6.64 37.61 -9.06
CA GLN A 174 -6.31 36.59 -10.05
C GLN A 174 -4.85 36.73 -10.49
N PRO A 175 -4.04 35.65 -10.47
CA PRO A 175 -2.76 35.66 -11.15
C PRO A 175 -3.02 35.80 -12.65
N THR A 176 -2.63 36.97 -13.18
CA THR A 176 -2.62 37.29 -14.59
C THR A 176 -1.91 36.19 -15.39
N ALA A 177 -2.58 35.71 -16.44
CA ALA A 177 -2.10 34.64 -17.32
C ALA A 177 -0.66 34.88 -17.79
N THR A 178 0.27 34.07 -17.28
CA THR A 178 1.63 33.95 -17.83
C THR A 178 1.53 33.22 -19.17
N LYS A 179 2.02 33.90 -20.22
CA LYS A 179 2.14 33.38 -21.57
C LYS A 179 2.99 32.10 -21.56
N PHE A 180 2.50 31.06 -22.24
CA PHE A 180 3.27 29.87 -22.56
C PHE A 180 4.39 30.26 -23.54
N ASP A 181 5.64 30.15 -23.09
CA ASP A 181 6.80 30.21 -23.98
C ASP A 181 6.93 28.89 -24.75
N GLU A 182 7.18 29.07 -26.04
CA GLU A 182 7.33 28.06 -27.09
C GLU A 182 8.49 27.09 -26.78
N ALA A 183 8.20 25.78 -26.82
CA ALA A 183 9.16 24.75 -26.48
C ALA A 183 10.30 24.68 -27.50
N LYS A 184 11.53 24.96 -27.02
CA LYS A 184 12.77 24.74 -27.78
C LYS A 184 12.90 23.26 -28.15
N SER A 185 13.06 22.98 -29.44
CA SER A 185 13.33 21.64 -29.97
C SER A 185 14.63 21.08 -29.36
N THR A 186 14.52 20.05 -28.55
CA THR A 186 15.66 19.31 -28.02
C THR A 186 16.24 18.43 -29.13
N GLU A 187 17.50 18.68 -29.48
CA GLU A 187 18.28 17.83 -30.39
C GLU A 187 18.38 16.42 -29.83
N VAL A 188 18.03 15.45 -30.68
CA VAL A 188 18.13 14.03 -30.38
C VAL A 188 19.59 13.63 -30.60
N VAL A 189 20.34 13.45 -29.53
CA VAL A 189 21.71 12.94 -29.60
C VAL A 189 21.63 11.42 -29.72
N ASP A 190 21.99 10.90 -30.89
CA ASP A 190 22.05 9.48 -31.21
C ASP A 190 23.23 8.85 -30.44
N LEU A 191 22.93 8.07 -29.40
CA LEU A 191 23.89 7.37 -28.53
C LEU A 191 23.92 5.87 -28.83
N LEU A 192 23.81 5.49 -30.11
CA LEU A 192 24.06 4.13 -30.58
C LEU A 192 25.42 4.04 -31.28
N SER A 193 26.50 4.10 -30.49
CA SER A 193 27.81 3.57 -30.88
C SER A 193 28.31 2.62 -29.80
N PHE A 194 27.86 1.37 -29.87
CA PHE A 194 28.50 0.25 -29.16
C PHE A 194 29.46 -0.43 -30.13
N ASP A 195 30.60 0.21 -30.37
CA ASP A 195 31.75 -0.46 -30.98
C ASP A 195 32.48 -1.31 -29.91
N ASP A 196 32.71 -2.56 -30.30
CA ASP A 196 33.77 -3.46 -29.84
C ASP A 196 33.88 -3.79 -28.34
N ILE A 197 33.09 -4.79 -27.90
CA ILE A 197 33.44 -5.59 -26.73
C ILE A 197 34.22 -6.83 -27.22
N PRO A 198 35.50 -7.03 -26.83
CA PRO A 198 36.26 -8.21 -27.20
C PRO A 198 35.65 -9.47 -26.60
N VAL A 199 35.44 -10.47 -27.46
CA VAL A 199 34.95 -11.80 -27.10
C VAL A 199 36.01 -12.50 -26.24
N THR A 200 35.76 -12.58 -24.94
CA THR A 200 36.57 -13.41 -24.02
C THR A 200 36.22 -14.89 -24.24
N PRO A 201 37.19 -15.78 -24.47
CA PRO A 201 36.93 -17.20 -24.72
C PRO A 201 36.30 -17.87 -23.50
N THR A 202 35.18 -18.55 -23.75
CA THR A 202 34.43 -19.37 -22.81
C THR A 202 35.31 -20.48 -22.26
N GLN A 203 35.62 -20.44 -20.96
CA GLN A 203 36.15 -21.62 -20.27
C GLN A 203 35.05 -22.68 -20.19
N GLN A 204 35.36 -23.87 -20.72
CA GLN A 204 34.51 -25.04 -20.65
C GLN A 204 34.35 -25.45 -19.18
N VAL A 205 33.15 -25.24 -18.62
CA VAL A 205 32.78 -25.76 -17.31
C VAL A 205 32.58 -27.27 -17.45
N GLN A 206 33.50 -28.05 -16.88
CA GLN A 206 33.32 -29.49 -16.71
C GLN A 206 32.09 -29.75 -15.84
N THR A 207 31.07 -30.34 -16.44
CA THR A 207 29.94 -30.92 -15.71
C THR A 207 30.43 -32.15 -14.98
N VAL A 208 30.70 -32.02 -13.67
CA VAL A 208 30.99 -33.17 -12.81
C VAL A 208 29.65 -33.81 -12.44
N THR A 209 29.32 -34.91 -13.10
CA THR A 209 28.17 -35.75 -12.74
C THR A 209 28.42 -36.37 -11.36
N PRO A 210 27.61 -36.11 -10.32
CA PRO A 210 27.72 -36.86 -9.08
C PRO A 210 27.30 -38.31 -9.36
N SER A 211 28.28 -39.22 -9.23
CA SER A 211 28.06 -40.66 -9.21
C SER A 211 27.08 -41.00 -8.08
N ALA A 212 25.89 -41.46 -8.43
CA ALA A 212 24.95 -42.03 -7.49
C ALA A 212 25.52 -43.35 -6.95
N SER A 213 25.98 -43.34 -5.70
CA SER A 213 26.21 -44.58 -4.95
C SER A 213 24.86 -45.17 -4.54
N PRO A 214 24.61 -46.47 -4.80
CA PRO A 214 23.48 -47.18 -4.22
C PRO A 214 23.85 -47.54 -2.79
N HIS A 215 23.25 -46.87 -1.80
CA HIS A 215 23.27 -47.35 -0.43
C HIS A 215 21.86 -47.61 0.07
N ASP A 216 21.56 -48.91 0.03
CA ASP A 216 20.82 -49.72 0.99
C ASP A 216 19.95 -49.02 2.03
N ASN A 217 18.66 -49.36 1.91
CA ASN A 217 17.66 -49.43 2.97
C ASN A 217 18.25 -49.71 4.36
N ASN A 218 18.09 -48.76 5.27
CA ASN A 218 17.91 -49.09 6.68
C ASN A 218 16.85 -48.18 7.29
N ALA A 219 15.72 -48.80 7.62
CA ALA A 219 14.63 -48.22 8.37
C ALA A 219 15.12 -47.79 9.76
N ILE A 220 15.09 -46.49 10.03
CA ILE A 220 15.19 -45.98 11.40
C ILE A 220 13.77 -45.75 11.91
N LEU A 221 13.26 -46.78 12.58
CA LEU A 221 12.18 -46.70 13.55
C LEU A 221 12.61 -45.74 14.67
N LEU A 222 11.99 -44.56 14.75
CA LEU A 222 12.05 -43.75 15.96
C LEU A 222 10.96 -44.21 16.94
N PRO A 223 11.31 -44.52 18.20
CA PRO A 223 10.36 -44.97 19.20
C PRO A 223 9.50 -43.82 19.71
N LEU A 224 8.19 -44.05 19.66
CA LEU A 224 7.18 -43.35 20.42
C LEU A 224 7.42 -43.62 21.92
N MET A 225 7.85 -42.62 22.68
CA MET A 225 7.80 -42.66 24.14
C MET A 225 7.09 -41.41 24.65
N GLY A 226 5.98 -41.64 25.34
CA GLY A 226 5.20 -40.61 26.00
C GLY A 226 5.64 -40.33 27.43
N ALA A 227 4.70 -39.69 28.14
CA ALA A 227 4.58 -39.47 29.58
C ALA A 227 4.97 -38.08 30.15
N ASN A 228 3.91 -37.38 30.59
CA ASN A 228 3.71 -36.72 31.89
C ASN A 228 4.40 -35.39 32.27
N ALA A 229 3.56 -34.33 32.35
CA ALA A 229 3.23 -33.46 33.52
C ALA A 229 4.37 -32.74 34.32
N PRO A 230 4.14 -31.60 35.03
CA PRO A 230 2.87 -31.15 35.60
C PRO A 230 2.49 -29.66 35.42
N GLN A 231 1.22 -29.40 35.77
CA GLN A 231 0.60 -28.09 35.94
C GLN A 231 1.31 -27.26 37.02
N GLN A 232 1.60 -25.99 36.73
CA GLN A 232 1.85 -24.98 37.76
C GLN A 232 0.61 -24.09 37.91
N GLN A 233 -0.03 -24.20 39.06
CA GLN A 233 -0.99 -23.21 39.56
C GLN A 233 -0.21 -21.97 39.99
N GLN A 234 -0.52 -20.81 39.42
CA GLN A 234 -0.10 -19.52 39.95
C GLN A 234 -1.21 -18.97 40.85
N GLN A 235 -0.86 -18.74 42.11
CA GLN A 235 -1.71 -18.12 43.12
C GLN A 235 -1.75 -16.60 42.90
N TYR A 236 -2.96 -16.04 42.91
CA TYR A 236 -3.20 -14.60 43.04
C TYR A 236 -3.06 -14.19 44.51
N THR A 237 -2.24 -13.19 44.80
CA THR A 237 -2.31 -12.39 46.04
C THR A 237 -2.76 -10.99 45.68
N ASN A 238 -3.92 -10.59 46.20
CA ASN A 238 -4.37 -9.20 46.27
C ASN A 238 -3.59 -8.46 47.36
N TYR A 239 -3.15 -7.24 47.06
CA TYR A 239 -2.99 -6.14 48.01
C TYR A 239 -3.37 -4.85 47.30
#